data_AF-A0AAQ4FDF1-F1
#
_entry.id   AF-A0AAQ4FDF1-F1
#
_cell.length_a   1.000
_cell.length_b   1.000
_cell.length_c   1.000
_cell.angle_alpha   90.00
_cell.angle_beta   90.00
_cell.angle_gamma   90.00
#
_symmetry.space_group_name_H-M   'P 1'
#
loop_
_entity.id
_entity.type
_entity.pdbx_description
1 polymer ?
#
loop_
_entity_poly.entity_id
_entity_poly.type
_entity_poly.pdbx_seq_one_letter_code
_entity_poly.pdbx_strand_id
1 'polypeptide(L)'
;MGKLKAFDIVLDGYRNVYHPGQAVRGKCVLELKGDMRLKAVRVFMRGLAKVHWTESRSTGNRLGAYTEHYNAELEYFFQGQTLFGSGG
;
A
#
# COMPACT_ATOMS: atom_id res chain seq x y z
N MET A 1 -19.44 -10.29 11.82
CA MET A 1 -18.76 -10.98 10.69
C MET A 1 -19.59 -12.21 10.32
N GLY A 2 -20.29 -12.15 9.19
CA GLY A 2 -21.28 -13.16 8.76
C GLY A 2 -20.65 -14.45 8.25
N LYS A 3 -21.10 -14.93 7.08
CA LYS A 3 -20.63 -16.17 6.43
C LYS A 3 -19.16 -16.11 5.95
N LEU A 4 -18.43 -15.01 6.15
CA LEU A 4 -17.02 -14.88 5.82
C LEU A 4 -16.15 -15.44 6.96
N LYS A 5 -15.32 -16.45 6.67
CA LYS A 5 -14.36 -17.05 7.59
C LYS A 5 -12.97 -16.45 7.46
N ALA A 6 -12.47 -16.26 6.24
CA ALA A 6 -11.14 -15.69 5.97
C ALA A 6 -11.16 -14.83 4.70
N PHE A 7 -10.26 -13.85 4.64
CA PHE A 7 -10.07 -12.96 3.50
C PHE A 7 -8.62 -12.47 3.47
N ASP A 8 -7.79 -13.13 2.67
CA ASP A 8 -6.34 -12.97 2.69
C ASP A 8 -5.76 -12.68 1.31
N ILE A 9 -4.64 -11.96 1.28
CA ILE A 9 -3.77 -11.84 0.10
C ILE A 9 -2.58 -12.77 0.30
N VAL A 10 -2.35 -13.66 -0.65
CA VAL A 10 -1.23 -14.60 -0.63
C VAL A 10 -0.37 -14.34 -1.86
N LEU A 11 0.87 -13.90 -1.65
CA LEU A 11 1.83 -13.73 -2.74
C LEU A 11 2.46 -15.07 -3.12
N ASP A 12 2.83 -15.22 -4.39
CA ASP A 12 3.44 -16.44 -4.90
C ASP A 12 4.91 -16.55 -4.45
N GLY A 13 5.28 -17.77 -4.03
CA GLY A 13 6.63 -18.08 -3.56
C GLY A 13 6.96 -17.50 -2.19
N TYR A 14 8.19 -17.74 -1.73
CA TYR A 14 8.70 -17.29 -0.43
C TYR A 14 9.51 -16.00 -0.54
N ARG A 15 9.20 -15.16 -1.53
CA ARG A 15 9.97 -13.95 -1.83
C ARG A 15 9.36 -12.74 -1.12
N ASN A 16 10.21 -12.06 -0.35
CA ASN A 16 9.81 -10.89 0.43
C ASN A 16 10.27 -9.56 -0.19
N VAL A 17 11.09 -9.58 -1.24
CA VAL A 17 11.67 -8.38 -1.87
C VAL A 17 11.52 -8.46 -3.39
N TYR A 18 11.08 -7.35 -3.99
CA TYR A 18 10.93 -7.17 -5.43
C TYR A 18 11.71 -5.95 -5.90
N HIS A 19 12.23 -6.01 -7.12
CA HIS A 19 12.95 -4.94 -7.78
C HIS A 19 12.19 -4.42 -9.01
N PRO A 20 12.53 -3.22 -9.52
CA PRO A 20 11.93 -2.69 -10.74
C PRO A 20 11.95 -3.71 -11.89
N GLY A 21 10.81 -3.84 -12.59
CA GLY A 21 10.63 -4.79 -13.69
C GLY A 21 10.26 -6.22 -13.27
N GLN A 22 10.30 -6.56 -11.98
CA GLN A 22 9.87 -7.89 -11.51
C GLN A 22 8.35 -7.96 -11.35
N ALA A 23 7.76 -9.07 -11.79
CA ALA A 23 6.35 -9.33 -11.59
C ALA A 23 6.05 -9.71 -10.14
N VAL A 24 5.10 -9.02 -9.52
CA VAL A 24 4.47 -9.44 -8.26
C VAL A 24 3.25 -10.27 -8.61
N ARG A 25 3.18 -11.51 -8.13
CA ARG A 25 2.09 -12.45 -8.40
C ARG A 25 1.53 -12.98 -7.10
N GLY A 26 0.27 -13.40 -7.12
CA GLY A 26 -0.41 -13.93 -5.96
C GLY A 26 -1.89 -14.13 -6.21
N LYS A 27 -2.63 -14.35 -5.12
CA LYS A 27 -4.06 -14.61 -5.12
C LYS A 27 -4.74 -13.96 -3.92
N CYS A 28 -6.03 -13.71 -4.10
CA CYS A 28 -6.95 -13.31 -3.06
C CYS A 28 -7.75 -14.55 -2.63
N VAL A 29 -7.65 -14.95 -1.36
CA VAL A 29 -8.29 -16.15 -0.82
C VAL A 29 -9.45 -15.73 0.06
N LEU A 30 -10.66 -16.17 -0.30
CA LEU A 30 -11.86 -16.00 0.51
C LEU A 30 -12.33 -17.38 0.99
N GLU A 31 -12.47 -17.54 2.29
CA GLU A 31 -13.09 -18.73 2.89
C GLU A 31 -14.46 -18.37 3.43
N LEU A 32 -15.50 -19.12 3.06
CA LEU A 32 -16.88 -18.89 3.48
C LEU A 32 -17.40 -20.08 4.30
N LYS A 33 -18.20 -19.79 5.33
CA LYS A 33 -18.93 -20.79 6.13
C LYS A 33 -20.26 -21.22 5.49
N GLY A 34 -20.59 -20.67 4.32
CA GLY A 34 -21.79 -20.97 3.55
C GLY A 34 -22.02 -19.91 2.47
N ASP A 35 -23.05 -20.11 1.64
CA ASP A 35 -23.29 -19.29 0.45
C ASP A 35 -23.44 -17.81 0.75
N MET A 36 -22.65 -16.98 0.08
CA MET A 36 -22.64 -15.54 0.26
C MET A 36 -22.70 -14.84 -1.10
N ARG A 37 -23.66 -13.92 -1.27
CA ARG A 37 -23.73 -13.07 -2.46
C ARG A 37 -22.68 -11.97 -2.34
N LEU A 38 -21.68 -12.02 -3.21
CA LEU A 38 -20.62 -11.03 -3.32
C LEU A 38 -20.89 -10.08 -4.49
N LYS A 39 -20.78 -8.77 -4.27
CA LYS A 39 -20.88 -7.78 -5.37
C LYS A 39 -19.62 -7.79 -6.22
N ALA A 40 -18.46 -7.65 -5.58
CA ALA A 40 -17.16 -7.71 -6.22
C ALA A 40 -16.06 -8.02 -5.20
N VAL A 41 -14.95 -8.57 -5.70
CA VAL A 41 -13.67 -8.62 -5.00
C VAL A 41 -12.70 -7.78 -5.82
N ARG A 42 -12.06 -6.79 -5.19
CA ARG A 42 -11.12 -5.87 -5.85
C ARG A 42 -9.80 -5.86 -5.10
N VAL A 43 -8.71 -5.73 -5.83
CA VAL A 43 -7.37 -5.52 -5.28
C VAL A 43 -6.85 -4.16 -5.74
N PHE A 44 -6.22 -3.44 -4.82
CA PHE A 44 -5.55 -2.18 -5.10
C PHE A 44 -4.09 -2.32 -4.66
N MET A 45 -3.18 -2.01 -5.57
CA MET A 45 -1.75 -2.07 -5.35
C MET A 45 -1.21 -0.65 -5.45
N ARG A 46 -0.42 -0.25 -4.45
CA ARG A 46 0.11 1.10 -4.33
C ARG A 46 1.60 1.03 -3.97
N GLY A 47 2.44 1.68 -4.78
CA GLY A 47 3.83 1.91 -4.45
C GLY A 47 4.03 3.38 -4.12
N LEU A 48 4.52 3.70 -2.91
CA LEU A 48 4.74 5.06 -2.48
C LEU A 48 6.03 5.19 -1.67
N ALA A 49 6.73 6.31 -1.82
CA ALA A 49 7.81 6.74 -0.94
C ALA A 49 7.31 7.86 -0.04
N LYS A 50 7.67 7.79 1.25
CA LYS A 50 7.56 8.90 2.18
C LYS A 50 8.95 9.24 2.67
N VAL A 51 9.29 10.52 2.64
CA VAL A 51 10.59 11.02 3.09
C VAL A 51 10.39 12.09 4.14
N HIS A 52 11.33 12.12 5.08
CA HIS A 52 11.44 13.14 6.12
C HIS A 52 12.89 13.62 6.12
N TRP A 53 13.09 14.93 6.19
CA TRP A 53 14.41 15.51 6.37
C TRP A 53 14.34 16.73 7.27
N THR A 54 15.51 17.14 7.78
CA THR A 54 15.64 18.34 8.59
C THR A 54 16.66 19.28 7.99
N GLU A 55 16.44 20.58 8.17
CA GLU A 55 17.40 21.60 7.79
C GLU A 55 17.70 22.47 9.00
N SER A 56 18.98 22.54 9.38
CA SER A 56 19.44 23.46 10.42
C SER A 56 19.50 24.88 9.86
N ARG A 57 18.86 25.82 10.53
CA ARG A 57 18.87 27.24 10.20
C ARG A 57 19.57 28.02 11.31
N SER A 58 20.50 28.91 10.94
CA SER A 58 21.08 29.89 11.86
C SER A 58 20.71 31.30 11.42
N THR A 59 19.95 32.02 12.25
CA THR A 59 19.50 33.38 11.93
C THR A 59 20.44 34.42 12.54
N GLY A 60 21.74 34.32 12.25
CA GLY A 60 22.78 35.23 12.75
C GLY A 60 22.78 35.46 14.27
N ASN A 61 23.51 36.49 14.71
CA ASN A 61 23.82 36.75 16.13
C ASN A 61 22.63 37.09 17.07
N ARG A 62 21.37 37.11 16.60
CA ARG A 62 20.25 37.63 17.40
C ARG A 62 19.11 36.64 17.72
N LEU A 63 19.00 35.51 17.01
CA LEU A 63 17.78 34.66 17.09
C LEU A 63 18.03 33.16 17.32
N GLY A 64 19.27 32.73 17.55
CA GLY A 64 19.61 31.33 17.83
C GLY A 64 19.53 30.41 16.60
N ALA A 65 20.01 29.17 16.76
CA ALA A 65 19.87 28.13 15.74
C ALA A 65 18.60 27.31 16.00
N TYR A 66 17.88 26.96 14.94
CA TYR A 66 16.70 26.10 15.03
C TYR A 66 16.71 25.05 13.91
N THR A 67 15.95 23.97 14.11
CA THR A 67 15.84 22.88 13.13
C THR A 67 14.44 22.90 12.52
N GLU A 68 14.40 23.02 11.20
CA GLU A 68 13.17 22.87 10.43
C GLU A 68 12.98 21.41 10.03
N HIS A 69 11.74 20.93 10.06
CA HIS A 69 11.38 19.58 9.69
C HIS A 69 10.52 19.61 8.43
N TYR A 70 10.87 18.80 7.45
CA TYR A 70 10.21 18.69 6.16
C TYR A 70 9.78 17.26 5.90
N ASN A 71 8.69 17.10 5.16
CA ASN A 71 8.19 15.81 4.72
C ASN A 71 7.78 15.91 3.25
N ALA A 72 7.95 14.82 2.50
CA ALA A 72 7.40 14.71 1.15
C ALA A 72 6.92 13.28 0.87
N GLU A 73 5.95 13.14 -0.02
CA GLU A 73 5.46 11.85 -0.49
C GLU A 73 5.51 11.80 -2.02
N LEU A 74 5.86 10.64 -2.58
CA LEU A 74 5.86 10.37 -4.02
C LEU A 74 5.15 9.04 -4.28
N GLU A 75 4.09 9.07 -5.09
CA GLU A 75 3.42 7.85 -5.56
C GLU A 75 4.08 7.38 -6.86
N TYR A 76 4.61 6.16 -6.85
CA TYR A 76 5.20 5.53 -8.03
C TYR A 76 4.14 4.92 -8.94
N PHE A 77 3.15 4.27 -8.32
CA PHE A 77 2.00 3.71 -9.02
C PHE A 77 0.82 3.49 -8.08
N PHE A 78 -0.37 3.53 -8.67
CA PHE A 78 -1.61 3.07 -8.05
C PHE A 78 -2.43 2.32 -9.09
N GLN A 79 -2.69 1.04 -8.84
CA GLN A 79 -3.39 0.17 -9.77
C GLN A 79 -4.50 -0.60 -9.07
N GLY A 80 -5.73 -0.51 -9.60
CA GLY A 80 -6.87 -1.29 -9.15
C GLY A 80 -7.21 -2.39 -10.15
N GLN A 81 -7.64 -3.55 -9.66
CA GLN A 81 -8.15 -4.65 -10.48
C GLN A 81 -9.37 -5.30 -9.80
N THR A 82 -10.40 -5.62 -10.60
CA THR A 82 -11.53 -6.43 -10.15
C THR A 82 -11.21 -7.90 -10.40
N LEU A 83 -11.19 -8.72 -9.33
CA LEU A 83 -10.90 -10.15 -9.36
C LEU A 83 -12.17 -11.00 -9.47
N PHE A 84 -13.28 -10.51 -8.93
CA PHE A 84 -14.60 -11.15 -8.98
C PHE A 84 -15.69 -10.08 -9.05
N GLY A 85 -16.82 -10.40 -9.68
CA GLY A 85 -17.94 -9.48 -9.89
C GLY A 85 -17.74 -8.56 -11.09
N SER A 86 -18.72 -7.72 -11.39
CA SER A 86 -18.58 -6.73 -12.47
C SER A 86 -17.73 -5.54 -12.01
N GLY A 87 -16.77 -5.15 -12.85
CA GLY A 87 -16.16 -3.83 -12.79
C GLY A 87 -17.25 -2.80 -13.04
N GLY A 88 -17.43 -1.86 -12.12
CA GLY A 88 -18.26 -0.68 -12.34
C GLY A 88 -17.43 0.40 -12.97
#